data_AF-A0A2G9UGI8-F1
#
_entry.id   AF-A0A2G9UGI8-F1
#
_cell.length_a   1.000
_cell.length_b   1.000
_cell.length_c   1.000
_cell.angle_alpha   90.00
_cell.angle_beta   90.00
_cell.angle_gamma   90.00
#
_symmetry.space_group_name_H-M   'P 1'
#
loop_
_entity.id
_entity.type
_entity.pdbx_description
1 polymer ?
#
loop_
_entity_poly.entity_id
_entity_poly.type
_entity_poly.pdbx_seq_one_letter_code
_entity_poly.pdbx_strand_id
1 'polypeptide(L)'
;MVHYRLLYFDGRGRAEVARQLFALANQEYVDVRITHEEWPKHKPEMPFGQLPVLDVDGKLLGQSHAINRYLARQFGFAGKSPFEEALVDAFADQYRDFYTEAQPYLYAVWGFVKGDVVSRSLFYSRML
;
A
#
# COMPACT_ATOMS: atom_id res chain seq x y z
N MET A 1 6.40 23.75 -5.14
CA MET A 1 5.35 22.74 -4.88
C MET A 1 6.06 21.45 -4.52
N VAL A 2 5.54 20.69 -3.56
CA VAL A 2 6.12 19.39 -3.16
C VAL A 2 5.92 18.40 -4.29
N HIS A 3 6.96 17.68 -4.67
CA HIS A 3 6.89 16.65 -5.70
C HIS A 3 6.81 15.27 -5.06
N TYR A 4 5.72 14.56 -5.33
CA TYR A 4 5.48 13.20 -4.83
C TYR A 4 5.70 12.17 -5.94
N ARG A 5 6.42 11.09 -5.62
CA ARG A 5 6.44 9.86 -6.44
C ARG A 5 6.12 8.67 -5.58
N LEU A 6 5.20 7.82 -6.01
CA LEU A 6 4.85 6.58 -5.32
C LEU A 6 5.34 5.41 -6.15
N LEU A 7 6.26 4.62 -5.59
CA LEU A 7 6.83 3.45 -6.22
C LEU A 7 6.14 2.20 -5.67
N TYR A 8 5.53 1.39 -6.56
CA TYR A 8 4.96 0.10 -6.21
C TYR A 8 4.90 -0.84 -7.41
N PHE A 9 4.55 -2.11 -7.17
CA PHE A 9 4.23 -3.03 -8.26
C PHE A 9 3.04 -2.53 -9.09
N ASP A 10 2.94 -3.01 -10.33
CA ASP A 10 1.77 -2.76 -11.18
C ASP A 10 0.52 -3.50 -10.67
N GLY A 11 -0.10 -2.92 -9.66
CA GLY A 11 -1.27 -3.43 -8.98
C GLY A 11 -1.67 -2.52 -7.83
N ARG A 12 -2.85 -2.79 -7.26
CA ARG A 12 -3.38 -2.02 -6.12
C ARG A 12 -2.54 -2.27 -4.85
N GLY A 13 -2.71 -3.46 -4.28
CA GLY A 13 -1.96 -3.95 -3.13
C GLY A 13 -1.84 -2.93 -1.99
N ARG A 14 -0.64 -2.87 -1.39
CA ARG A 14 -0.35 -2.04 -0.21
C ARG A 14 -0.21 -0.54 -0.52
N ALA A 15 -0.07 -0.16 -1.79
CA ALA A 15 0.08 1.25 -2.20
C ALA A 15 -1.26 1.94 -2.50
N GLU A 16 -2.36 1.17 -2.63
CA GLU A 16 -3.63 1.72 -3.11
C GLU A 16 -4.22 2.79 -2.20
N VAL A 17 -4.05 2.64 -0.89
CA VAL A 17 -4.52 3.66 0.07
C VAL A 17 -3.81 5.00 -0.15
N ALA A 18 -2.50 5.00 -0.45
CA ALA A 18 -1.78 6.21 -0.79
C ALA A 18 -2.29 6.86 -2.08
N ARG A 19 -2.59 6.05 -3.12
CA ARG A 19 -3.20 6.55 -4.37
C ARG A 19 -4.57 7.19 -4.12
N GLN A 20 -5.39 6.57 -3.27
CA GLN A 20 -6.70 7.10 -2.88
C GLN A 20 -6.56 8.42 -2.09
N LEU A 21 -5.58 8.53 -1.20
CA LEU A 21 -5.30 9.78 -0.47
C LEU A 21 -4.91 10.92 -1.42
N PHE A 22 -4.05 10.66 -2.42
CA PHE A 22 -3.73 11.65 -3.44
C PHE A 22 -4.96 12.08 -4.25
N ALA A 23 -5.80 11.12 -4.66
CA ALA A 23 -7.02 11.40 -5.40
C ALA A 23 -8.02 12.24 -4.59
N LEU A 24 -8.24 11.90 -3.31
CA LEU A 24 -9.13 12.64 -2.41
C LEU A 24 -8.63 14.07 -2.13
N ALA A 25 -7.31 14.25 -2.06
CA ALA A 25 -6.68 15.55 -1.87
C ALA A 25 -6.63 16.40 -3.16
N ASN A 26 -7.01 15.82 -4.31
CA ASN A 26 -6.75 16.39 -5.63
C ASN A 26 -5.27 16.79 -5.82
N GLN A 27 -4.35 15.98 -5.28
CA GLN A 27 -2.91 16.20 -5.29
C GLN A 27 -2.27 15.39 -6.42
N GLU A 28 -1.58 16.09 -7.33
CA GLU A 28 -0.80 15.45 -8.38
C GLU A 28 0.41 14.71 -7.79
N TYR A 29 0.72 13.55 -8.36
CA TYR A 29 1.88 12.73 -8.01
C TYR A 29 2.26 11.85 -9.21
N VAL A 30 3.49 11.33 -9.21
CA VAL A 30 3.93 10.33 -10.21
C VAL A 30 3.71 8.92 -9.65
N ASP A 31 2.83 8.14 -10.29
CA ASP A 31 2.59 6.71 -9.97
C ASP A 31 3.61 5.85 -10.74
N VAL A 32 4.71 5.50 -10.09
CA VAL A 32 5.78 4.68 -10.67
C VAL A 32 5.46 3.20 -10.44
N ARG A 33 5.08 2.52 -11.51
CA ARG A 33 4.73 1.09 -11.50
C ARG A 33 5.90 0.25 -11.96
N ILE A 34 6.42 -0.58 -11.07
CA ILE A 34 7.59 -1.43 -11.29
C ILE A 34 7.13 -2.85 -11.61
N THR A 35 7.63 -3.42 -12.69
CA THR A 35 7.34 -4.83 -13.04
C THR A 35 8.10 -5.80 -12.13
N HIS A 36 7.67 -7.07 -12.06
CA HIS A 36 8.38 -8.06 -11.24
C HIS A 36 9.78 -8.35 -11.78
N GLU A 37 9.96 -8.22 -13.09
CA GLU A 37 11.21 -8.40 -13.83
C GLU A 37 12.22 -7.29 -13.52
N GLU A 38 11.75 -6.05 -13.37
CA GLU A 38 12.60 -4.90 -13.05
C GLU A 38 12.90 -4.78 -11.56
N TRP A 39 12.02 -5.28 -10.69
CA TRP A 39 12.13 -5.14 -9.24
C TRP A 39 13.50 -5.51 -8.66
N PRO A 40 14.17 -6.62 -9.06
CA PRO A 40 15.49 -6.95 -8.55
C PRO A 40 16.54 -5.83 -8.72
N LYS A 41 16.42 -4.99 -9.76
CA LYS A 41 17.32 -3.87 -10.02
C LYS A 41 17.11 -2.72 -9.04
N HIS A 42 15.85 -2.42 -8.70
CA HIS A 42 15.48 -1.32 -7.80
C HIS A 42 15.55 -1.69 -6.33
N LYS A 43 15.46 -2.98 -6.00
CA LYS A 43 15.44 -3.47 -4.62
C LYS A 43 16.58 -2.91 -3.75
N PRO A 44 17.86 -2.86 -4.19
CA PRO A 44 18.95 -2.33 -3.37
C PRO A 44 18.84 -0.82 -3.10
N GLU A 45 18.08 -0.08 -3.91
CA GLU A 45 17.89 1.37 -3.79
C GLU A 45 16.81 1.73 -2.75
N MET A 46 15.96 0.76 -2.36
CA MET A 46 14.84 1.00 -1.46
C MET A 46 15.27 0.92 0.02
N PRO A 47 14.74 1.78 0.92
CA PRO A 47 15.20 1.87 2.32
C PRO A 47 15.25 0.55 3.10
N PHE A 48 14.30 -0.36 2.81
CA PHE A 48 14.20 -1.68 3.44
C PHE A 48 14.23 -2.83 2.43
N GLY A 49 14.65 -2.58 1.19
CA GLY A 49 14.59 -3.58 0.12
C GLY A 49 13.18 -4.10 -0.18
N GLN A 50 12.17 -3.23 -0.01
CA GLN A 50 10.75 -3.55 -0.15
C GLN A 50 9.99 -2.38 -0.78
N LEU A 51 8.82 -2.69 -1.35
CA LEU A 51 7.82 -1.73 -1.81
C LEU A 51 6.54 -1.84 -0.95
N PRO A 52 5.72 -0.77 -0.82
CA PRO A 52 5.86 0.54 -1.47
C PRO A 52 6.89 1.47 -0.83
N VAL A 53 7.32 2.46 -1.62
CA VAL A 53 8.14 3.60 -1.19
C VAL A 53 7.52 4.89 -1.72
N LEU A 54 7.40 5.89 -0.86
CA LEU A 54 7.06 7.26 -1.25
C LEU A 54 8.33 8.10 -1.30
N ASP A 55 8.55 8.80 -2.39
CA ASP A 55 9.59 9.82 -2.57
C ASP A 55 8.94 11.20 -2.44
N VAL A 56 9.40 11.99 -1.47
CA VAL A 56 8.99 13.37 -1.22
C VAL A 56 10.19 14.28 -1.40
N ASP A 57 10.29 14.95 -2.55
CA ASP A 57 11.41 15.83 -2.91
C ASP A 57 12.80 15.17 -2.70
N GLY A 58 12.95 13.89 -3.09
CA GLY A 58 14.17 13.11 -2.96
C GLY A 58 14.31 12.35 -1.64
N LYS A 59 13.38 12.52 -0.69
CA LYS A 59 13.39 11.82 0.60
C LYS A 59 12.52 10.57 0.53
N LEU A 60 13.15 9.40 0.68
CA LEU A 60 12.47 8.11 0.60
C LEU A 60 11.84 7.70 1.93
N LEU A 61 10.56 7.37 1.91
CA LEU A 61 9.78 6.82 3.01
C LEU A 61 9.25 5.43 2.63
N GLY A 62 9.74 4.39 3.29
CA GLY A 62 9.22 3.03 3.16
C GLY A 62 8.03 2.75 4.09
N GLN A 63 7.46 1.55 3.97
CA GLN A 63 6.32 1.02 4.74
C GLN A 63 4.96 1.68 4.43
N SER A 64 4.01 0.87 3.95
CA SER A 64 2.69 1.35 3.51
C SER A 64 1.93 2.13 4.57
N HIS A 65 1.92 1.69 5.83
CA HIS A 65 1.16 2.39 6.88
C HIS A 65 1.82 3.72 7.29
N ALA A 66 3.16 3.79 7.27
CA ALA A 66 3.87 5.04 7.51
C ALA A 66 3.61 6.05 6.38
N ILE A 67 3.64 5.59 5.12
CA ILE A 67 3.28 6.39 3.94
C ILE A 67 1.84 6.92 4.06
N ASN A 68 0.88 6.03 4.33
CA ASN A 68 -0.53 6.40 4.44
C ASN A 68 -0.76 7.43 5.54
N ARG A 69 -0.18 7.23 6.74
CA ARG A 69 -0.29 8.18 7.85
C ARG A 69 0.33 9.53 7.53
N TYR A 70 1.51 9.52 6.89
CA TYR A 70 2.19 10.74 6.47
C TYR A 70 1.29 11.55 5.51
N LEU A 71 0.80 10.93 4.44
CA LEU A 71 -0.08 11.58 3.47
C LEU A 71 -1.42 12.01 4.08
N ALA A 72 -2.03 11.16 4.91
CA ALA A 72 -3.27 11.49 5.61
C ALA A 72 -3.10 12.73 6.50
N ARG A 73 -1.96 12.88 7.19
CA ARG A 73 -1.65 14.11 7.95
C ARG A 73 -1.46 15.32 7.05
N GLN A 74 -0.75 15.16 5.92
CA GLN A 74 -0.55 16.27 4.97
C GLN A 74 -1.86 16.79 4.37
N PHE A 75 -2.83 15.91 4.13
CA PHE A 75 -4.07 16.24 3.44
C PHE A 75 -5.29 16.36 4.37
N GLY A 76 -5.13 16.23 5.68
CA GLY A 76 -6.21 16.38 6.66
C GLY A 76 -7.15 15.18 6.79
N PHE A 77 -6.68 13.97 6.46
CA PHE A 77 -7.43 12.71 6.57
C PHE A 77 -6.99 11.81 7.74
N ALA A 78 -6.08 12.27 8.61
CA ALA A 78 -5.56 11.47 9.72
C ALA A 78 -6.48 11.40 10.95
N GLY A 79 -7.42 12.33 11.08
CA GLY A 79 -8.23 12.55 12.30
C GLY A 79 -8.26 14.03 12.66
N LYS A 80 -9.21 14.46 13.50
CA LYS A 80 -9.37 15.87 13.89
C LYS A 80 -8.70 16.22 15.21
N SER A 81 -8.17 15.23 15.92
CA SER A 81 -7.45 15.39 17.18
C SER A 81 -6.37 14.30 17.33
N PRO A 82 -5.38 14.49 18.22
CA PRO A 82 -4.35 13.48 18.46
C PRO A 82 -4.93 12.12 18.88
N PHE A 83 -6.06 12.09 19.60
CA PHE A 83 -6.71 10.85 20.00
C PHE A 83 -7.46 10.19 18.84
N GLU A 84 -8.08 10.97 17.96
CA GLU A 84 -8.67 10.42 16.73
C GLU A 84 -7.62 9.84 15.80
N GLU A 85 -6.46 10.50 15.64
CA GLU A 85 -5.33 9.93 14.90
C GLU A 85 -4.85 8.60 15.50
N ALA A 86 -4.75 8.53 16.83
CA ALA A 86 -4.38 7.30 17.52
C ALA A 86 -5.42 6.18 17.32
N LEU A 87 -6.72 6.51 17.23
CA LEU A 87 -7.77 5.53 16.90
C LEU A 87 -7.64 5.04 15.46
N VAL A 88 -7.37 5.93 14.50
CA VAL A 88 -7.10 5.55 13.11
C VAL A 88 -5.90 4.59 13.03
N ASP A 89 -4.84 4.91 13.77
CA ASP A 89 -3.65 4.06 13.86
C ASP A 89 -3.96 2.69 14.48
N ALA A 90 -4.72 2.64 15.57
CA ALA A 90 -5.12 1.39 16.19
C ALA A 90 -5.93 0.50 15.23
N PHE A 91 -6.84 1.06 14.44
CA PHE A 91 -7.57 0.30 13.41
C PHE A 91 -6.67 -0.17 12.27
N ALA A 92 -5.72 0.66 11.83
CA ALA A 92 -4.77 0.30 10.80
C ALA A 92 -3.85 -0.85 11.25
N ASP A 93 -3.39 -0.83 12.50
CA ASP A 93 -2.56 -1.87 13.09
C ASP A 93 -3.38 -3.16 13.32
N GLN A 94 -4.62 -3.06 13.78
CA GLN A 94 -5.51 -4.23 13.90
C GLN A 94 -5.79 -4.88 12.52
N TYR A 95 -5.98 -4.06 11.49
CA TYR A 95 -6.09 -4.54 10.11
C TYR A 95 -4.80 -5.23 9.65
N ARG A 96 -3.63 -4.73 10.06
CA ARG A 96 -2.34 -5.34 9.74
C ARG A 96 -2.19 -6.72 10.36
N ASP A 97 -2.61 -6.89 11.60
CA ASP A 97 -2.60 -8.17 12.30
C ASP A 97 -3.53 -9.17 11.60
N PHE A 98 -4.78 -8.75 11.33
CA PHE A 98 -5.74 -9.52 10.55
C PHE A 98 -5.17 -9.94 9.18
N TYR A 99 -4.58 -9.00 8.44
CA TYR A 99 -4.00 -9.29 7.12
C TYR A 99 -2.88 -10.32 7.23
N THR A 100 -2.05 -10.24 8.26
CA THR A 100 -0.94 -11.18 8.49
C THR A 100 -1.46 -12.59 8.74
N GLU A 101 -2.52 -12.73 9.55
CA GLU A 101 -3.17 -14.02 9.81
C GLU A 101 -3.89 -14.57 8.57
N ALA A 102 -4.55 -13.71 7.80
CA ALA A 102 -5.27 -14.09 6.59
C ALA A 102 -4.34 -14.37 5.39
N GLN A 103 -3.10 -13.89 5.42
CA GLN A 103 -2.18 -13.91 4.28
C GLN A 103 -2.00 -15.30 3.65
N PRO A 104 -1.80 -16.41 4.42
CA PRO A 104 -1.62 -17.74 3.83
C PRO A 104 -2.84 -18.17 3.01
N TYR A 105 -4.05 -17.92 3.52
CA TYR A 105 -5.30 -18.23 2.82
C TYR A 105 -5.45 -17.37 1.56
N LEU A 106 -5.24 -16.05 1.67
CA LEU A 106 -5.33 -15.13 0.54
C LEU A 106 -4.34 -15.50 -0.57
N TYR A 107 -3.12 -15.89 -0.21
CA TYR A 107 -2.10 -16.32 -1.17
C TYR A 107 -2.52 -17.63 -1.88
N ALA A 108 -3.17 -18.55 -1.17
CA ALA A 108 -3.71 -19.76 -1.78
C ALA A 108 -4.85 -19.45 -2.74
N VAL A 109 -5.79 -18.58 -2.34
CA VAL A 109 -6.91 -18.12 -3.20
C VAL A 109 -6.41 -17.43 -4.47
N TRP A 110 -5.38 -16.58 -4.34
CA TRP A 110 -4.76 -15.89 -5.48
C TRP A 110 -3.85 -16.81 -6.31
N GLY A 111 -3.51 -18.00 -5.82
CA GLY A 111 -2.68 -18.97 -6.52
C GLY A 111 -1.18 -18.69 -6.44
N PHE A 112 -0.74 -17.89 -5.47
CA PHE A 112 0.68 -17.67 -5.17
C PHE A 112 1.29 -18.84 -4.39
N VAL A 113 0.47 -19.58 -3.64
CA VAL A 113 0.88 -20.80 -2.94
C VAL A 113 -0.15 -21.91 -3.16
N LYS A 114 0.28 -23.17 -3.07
CA LYS A 114 -0.63 -24.31 -3.09
C LYS A 114 -1.38 -24.37 -1.76
N GLY A 115 -2.71 -24.46 -1.80
CA GLY A 115 -3.55 -24.64 -0.62
C GLY A 115 -4.79 -25.48 -0.93
N ASP A 116 -5.44 -26.00 0.11
CA ASP A 116 -6.71 -26.74 0.01
C ASP A 116 -7.89 -25.77 -0.05
N VAL A 117 -7.95 -25.01 -1.14
CA VAL A 117 -9.02 -24.03 -1.40
C VAL A 117 -10.12 -24.70 -2.22
N VAL A 118 -11.34 -24.73 -1.66
CA VAL A 118 -12.52 -25.28 -2.32
C VAL A 118 -13.00 -24.31 -3.42
N SER A 119 -12.35 -24.40 -4.58
CA SER A 119 -12.66 -23.77 -5.87
C SER A 119 -12.39 -22.25 -6.01
N ARG A 120 -11.73 -21.91 -7.13
CA ARG A 120 -11.40 -20.56 -7.64
C ARG A 120 -12.63 -19.78 -8.19
N SER A 121 -13.83 -20.35 -8.12
CA SER A 121 -14.94 -20.02 -9.03
C SER A 121 -15.79 -18.79 -8.66
N LEU A 122 -15.67 -18.23 -7.46
CA LEU A 122 -16.65 -17.23 -6.98
C LEU A 122 -16.20 -15.76 -7.04
N PHE A 123 -14.90 -15.46 -7.15
CA PHE A 123 -14.44 -14.07 -6.93
C PHE A 123 -13.99 -13.29 -8.18
N TYR A 124 -13.60 -13.96 -9.28
CA TYR A 124 -13.05 -13.26 -10.46
C TYR A 124 -14.06 -13.03 -11.60
N SER A 125 -15.24 -13.67 -11.58
CA SER A 125 -16.25 -13.53 -12.65
C SER A 125 -17.08 -12.23 -12.59
N ARG A 126 -16.80 -11.30 -11.66
CA ARG A 126 -17.63 -10.09 -11.45
C ARG A 126 -16.87 -8.77 -11.32
N MET A 127 -15.57 -8.71 -11.64
CA MET A 127 -14.77 -7.49 -11.50
C MET A 127 -13.93 -7.09 -12.73
N LEU A 128 -14.34 -7.55 -13.91
CA LEU A 128 -14.03 -6.98 -15.22
C LEU A 128 -15.34 -6.92 -16.02
#